data_AF-C4GB83-F1
#
_entry.id   AF-C4GB83-F1
#
_cell.length_a   1.000
_cell.length_b   1.000
_cell.length_c   1.000
_cell.angle_alpha   90.00
_cell.angle_beta   90.00
_cell.angle_gamma   90.00
#
_symmetry.space_group_name_H-M   'P 1'
#
loop_
_entity.id
_entity.type
_entity.pdbx_description
1 polymer ?
#
loop_
_entity_poly.entity_id
_entity_poly.type
_entity_poly.pdbx_seq_one_letter_code
_entity_poly.pdbx_strand_id
1 'polypeptide(L)'
;MNQTILIVSIVALVWLILFILFMLIGKKNKAKASSYLVNNKDKAIVHLYCRKIKIDNQDISVFNPVSGENLEKILALSAGNHSFEGIFESTDVFLGKTRNLKTEKIQFDLYLEEGHTYTVAMYPYPPEERKDYNTASTETDILTIPLTLYEGSDNIKAYIICYKED
;
A
#
# COMPACT_ATOMS: atom_id res chain seq x y z
N MET A 1 -37.75 -23.20 23.11
CA MET A 1 -36.49 -22.83 22.42
C MET A 1 -35.50 -22.42 23.50
N ASN A 2 -34.32 -23.03 23.55
CA ASN A 2 -33.34 -22.77 24.62
C ASN A 2 -32.82 -21.31 24.51
N GLN A 3 -32.71 -20.58 25.63
CA GLN A 3 -32.29 -19.17 25.63
C GLN A 3 -30.95 -18.97 24.92
N THR A 4 -30.03 -19.92 25.08
CA THR A 4 -28.74 -19.94 24.37
C THR A 4 -28.91 -19.98 22.85
N ILE A 5 -29.84 -20.78 22.34
CA ILE A 5 -30.12 -20.89 20.90
C ILE A 5 -30.68 -19.57 20.36
N LEU A 6 -31.60 -18.93 21.10
CA LEU A 6 -32.16 -17.62 20.72
C LEU A 6 -31.07 -16.53 20.65
N ILE A 7 -30.18 -16.47 21.64
CA ILE A 7 -29.08 -15.49 21.66
C ILE A 7 -28.13 -15.73 20.46
N VAL A 8 -27.72 -16.97 20.23
CA VAL A 8 -26.83 -17.32 19.10
C VAL A 8 -27.47 -16.96 17.76
N SER A 9 -28.77 -17.22 17.59
CA SER A 9 -29.49 -16.86 16.36
C SER A 9 -29.53 -15.35 16.13
N ILE A 10 -29.74 -14.54 17.17
CA ILE A 10 -29.75 -13.07 17.07
C ILE A 10 -28.35 -12.56 16.69
N VAL A 11 -27.30 -13.06 17.35
CA VAL A 11 -25.92 -12.67 17.04
C VAL A 11 -25.54 -13.04 15.60
N ALA A 12 -25.93 -14.23 15.14
CA ALA A 12 -25.68 -14.66 13.76
C ALA A 12 -26.40 -13.76 12.73
N LEU A 13 -27.64 -13.34 13.00
CA LEU A 13 -28.37 -12.41 12.14
C LEU A 13 -27.71 -11.03 12.08
N VAL A 14 -27.28 -10.48 13.22
CA VAL A 14 -26.56 -9.20 13.26
C VAL A 14 -25.25 -9.30 12.48
N TRP A 15 -24.50 -10.38 12.66
CA TRP A 15 -23.23 -10.59 11.95
C TRP A 15 -23.44 -10.71 10.44
N LEU A 16 -24.49 -11.40 9.98
CA LEU A 16 -24.84 -11.51 8.56
C LEU A 16 -25.16 -10.14 7.95
N ILE A 17 -25.92 -9.28 8.65
CA ILE A 17 -26.26 -7.94 8.18
C ILE A 17 -24.99 -7.09 8.03
N LEU A 18 -24.10 -7.13 9.03
CA LEU A 18 -22.81 -6.43 8.98
C LEU A 18 -21.95 -6.95 7.83
N PHE A 19 -21.88 -8.27 7.63
CA PHE A 19 -21.12 -8.89 6.54
C PHE A 19 -21.59 -8.40 5.16
N ILE A 20 -22.90 -8.37 4.93
CA ILE A 20 -23.48 -7.86 3.68
C ILE A 20 -23.13 -6.38 3.50
N LEU A 21 -23.23 -5.57 4.55
CA LEU A 21 -22.85 -4.16 4.51
C LEU A 21 -21.38 -3.98 4.10
N PHE A 22 -20.46 -4.72 4.73
CA PHE A 22 -19.03 -4.68 4.41
C PHE A 22 -18.75 -5.10 2.96
N MET A 23 -19.42 -6.14 2.47
CA MET A 23 -19.30 -6.57 1.06
C MET A 23 -19.71 -5.47 0.08
N LEU A 24 -20.82 -4.77 0.36
CA LEU A 24 -21.29 -3.67 -0.48
C LEU A 24 -20.32 -2.48 -0.49
N ILE A 25 -19.77 -2.13 0.68
CA ILE A 25 -18.75 -1.08 0.80
C ILE A 25 -17.50 -1.47 0.03
N GLY A 26 -17.03 -2.71 0.19
CA GLY A 26 -15.86 -3.24 -0.53
C GLY A 26 -16.03 -3.15 -2.04
N LYS A 27 -17.19 -3.59 -2.58
CA LYS A 27 -17.49 -3.49 -4.01
C LYS A 27 -17.51 -2.03 -4.51
N LYS A 28 -18.08 -1.11 -3.73
CA LYS A 28 -18.08 0.32 -4.07
C LYS A 28 -16.67 0.91 -4.09
N ASN A 29 -15.81 0.54 -3.14
CA ASN A 29 -14.43 1.03 -3.09
C ASN A 29 -13.61 0.49 -4.26
N LYS A 30 -13.75 -0.79 -4.61
CA LYS A 30 -13.12 -1.36 -5.82
C LYS A 30 -13.53 -0.63 -7.08
N ALA A 31 -14.83 -0.37 -7.26
CA ALA A 31 -15.32 0.39 -8.40
C ALA A 31 -14.77 1.81 -8.45
N LYS A 32 -14.69 2.50 -7.30
CA LYS A 32 -14.06 3.84 -7.21
C LYS A 32 -12.58 3.82 -7.59
N ALA A 33 -11.82 2.83 -7.11
CA ALA A 33 -10.42 2.67 -7.46
C ALA A 33 -10.27 2.45 -8.98
N SER A 34 -11.02 1.50 -9.56
CA SER A 34 -10.98 1.26 -11.01
C SER A 34 -11.37 2.50 -11.83
N SER A 35 -12.43 3.22 -11.45
CA SER A 35 -12.81 4.47 -12.12
C SER A 35 -11.75 5.56 -11.97
N TYR A 36 -11.09 5.65 -10.81
CA TYR A 36 -10.01 6.60 -10.57
C TYR A 36 -8.82 6.35 -11.51
N LEU A 37 -8.41 5.09 -11.67
CA LEU A 37 -7.35 4.70 -12.60
C LEU A 37 -7.69 5.08 -14.04
N VAL A 38 -8.90 4.75 -14.50
CA VAL A 38 -9.35 5.08 -15.87
C VAL A 38 -9.39 6.59 -16.11
N ASN A 39 -9.87 7.35 -15.13
CA ASN A 39 -10.02 8.80 -15.25
C ASN A 39 -8.70 9.58 -15.17
N ASN A 40 -7.61 8.94 -14.72
CA ASN A 40 -6.30 9.56 -14.56
C ASN A 40 -5.20 8.78 -15.30
N LYS A 41 -5.57 7.99 -16.32
CA LYS A 41 -4.64 7.14 -17.07
C LYS A 41 -3.52 7.91 -17.79
N ASP A 42 -3.71 9.20 -17.98
CA ASP A 42 -2.77 10.14 -18.60
C ASP A 42 -1.78 10.73 -17.60
N LYS A 43 -1.96 10.45 -16.30
CA LYS A 43 -1.09 10.90 -15.22
C LYS A 43 -0.18 9.77 -14.73
N ALA A 44 0.76 10.11 -13.86
CA ALA A 44 1.48 9.10 -13.09
C ALA A 44 0.59 8.60 -11.96
N ILE A 45 0.28 7.31 -11.94
CA ILE A 45 -0.48 6.69 -10.85
C ILE A 45 0.50 6.16 -9.81
N VAL A 46 0.31 6.51 -8.55
CA VAL A 46 1.15 6.02 -7.45
C VAL A 46 0.29 5.27 -6.43
N HIS A 47 0.65 4.00 -6.23
CA HIS A 47 0.14 3.11 -5.19
C HIS A 47 1.09 3.19 -3.99
N LEU A 48 0.62 3.80 -2.89
CA LEU A 48 1.40 4.03 -1.67
C LEU A 48 0.91 3.15 -0.53
N TYR A 49 1.83 2.36 0.05
CA TYR A 49 1.61 1.54 1.25
C TYR A 49 2.29 2.16 2.47
N CYS A 50 1.85 3.37 2.85
CA CYS A 50 2.38 4.09 4.01
C CYS A 50 1.32 4.93 4.74
N ARG A 51 1.71 5.49 5.89
CA ARG A 51 0.86 6.35 6.74
C ARG A 51 1.52 7.70 6.98
N LYS A 52 0.72 8.69 7.40
CA LYS A 52 1.16 10.08 7.64
C LYS A 52 1.89 10.66 6.41
N ILE A 53 1.23 10.54 5.27
CA ILE A 53 1.82 10.81 3.96
C ILE A 53 1.84 12.31 3.68
N LYS A 54 2.98 12.82 3.24
CA LYS A 54 3.06 14.10 2.54
C LYS A 54 3.68 13.91 1.16
N ILE A 55 3.22 14.73 0.23
CA ILE A 55 3.74 14.81 -1.13
C ILE A 55 3.97 16.29 -1.42
N ASP A 56 5.17 16.64 -1.86
CA ASP A 56 5.59 18.04 -2.11
C ASP A 56 5.32 18.94 -0.89
N ASN A 57 5.61 18.41 0.30
CA ASN A 57 5.37 19.02 1.61
C ASN A 57 3.89 19.34 1.93
N GLN A 58 2.95 18.85 1.12
CA GLN A 58 1.51 18.96 1.32
C GLN A 58 0.93 17.65 1.84
N ASP A 59 -0.13 17.72 2.64
CA ASP A 59 -0.86 16.52 3.08
C ASP A 59 -1.47 15.80 1.88
N ILE A 60 -1.46 14.46 1.90
CA ILE A 60 -1.97 13.65 0.80
C ILE A 60 -3.43 13.98 0.43
N SER A 61 -4.25 14.48 1.36
CA SER A 61 -5.65 14.85 1.09
C SER A 61 -5.81 15.88 -0.03
N VAL A 62 -4.82 16.75 -0.26
CA VAL A 62 -4.83 17.73 -1.37
C VAL A 62 -4.89 17.05 -2.74
N PHE A 63 -4.34 15.84 -2.84
CA PHE A 63 -4.28 15.06 -4.08
C PHE A 63 -5.51 14.16 -4.28
N ASN A 64 -6.49 14.23 -3.39
CA ASN A 64 -7.74 13.45 -3.43
C ASN A 64 -7.52 11.94 -3.66
N PRO A 65 -6.71 11.26 -2.83
CA PRO A 65 -6.38 9.85 -3.01
C PRO A 65 -7.62 8.98 -2.85
N VAL A 66 -7.67 7.87 -3.58
CA VAL A 66 -8.62 6.79 -3.31
C VAL A 66 -7.95 5.69 -2.51
N SER A 67 -8.74 4.96 -1.72
CA SER A 67 -8.22 3.84 -0.94
C SER A 67 -8.36 2.55 -1.75
N GLY A 68 -7.27 1.82 -1.91
CA GLY A 68 -7.23 0.51 -2.53
C GLY A 68 -7.38 -0.61 -1.51
N GLU A 69 -6.83 -1.78 -1.84
CA GLU A 69 -6.81 -2.93 -0.94
C GLU A 69 -5.67 -2.81 0.09
N ASN A 70 -5.72 -3.54 1.21
CA ASN A 70 -4.61 -3.61 2.18
C ASN A 70 -4.08 -2.25 2.68
N LEU A 71 -4.97 -1.26 2.88
CA LEU A 71 -4.67 0.11 3.32
C LEU A 71 -3.89 0.97 2.31
N GLU A 72 -3.78 0.53 1.06
CA GLU A 72 -3.21 1.27 -0.05
C GLU A 72 -3.88 2.63 -0.26
N LYS A 73 -3.06 3.63 -0.60
CA LYS A 73 -3.50 4.92 -1.12
C LYS A 73 -3.07 5.04 -2.58
N ILE A 74 -4.05 5.17 -3.46
CA ILE A 74 -3.83 5.38 -4.89
C ILE A 74 -4.06 6.86 -5.17
N LEU A 75 -3.10 7.51 -5.81
CA LEU A 75 -3.23 8.89 -6.24
C LEU A 75 -2.64 9.11 -7.64
N ALA A 76 -3.05 10.18 -8.29
CA ALA A 76 -2.56 10.60 -9.59
C ALA A 76 -1.78 11.91 -9.49
N LEU A 77 -0.56 11.92 -10.01
CA LEU A 77 0.35 13.06 -10.03
C LEU A 77 0.68 13.45 -11.48
N SER A 78 1.00 14.72 -11.70
CA SER A 78 1.61 15.15 -12.97
C SER A 78 2.97 14.48 -13.17
N ALA A 79 3.47 14.43 -14.41
CA ALA A 79 4.87 14.07 -14.60
C ALA A 79 5.81 15.09 -13.94
N GLY A 80 6.96 14.60 -13.47
CA GLY A 80 8.01 15.42 -12.88
C GLY A 80 8.57 14.83 -11.58
N ASN A 81 9.41 15.63 -10.93
CA ASN A 81 9.96 15.29 -9.62
C ASN A 81 8.96 15.59 -8.52
N HIS A 82 8.71 14.59 -7.67
CA HIS A 82 7.87 14.71 -6.50
C HIS A 82 8.61 14.24 -5.25
N SER A 83 8.45 14.97 -4.16
CA SER A 83 9.01 14.59 -2.86
C SER A 83 7.96 13.86 -2.04
N PHE A 84 8.29 12.68 -1.55
CA PHE A 84 7.42 11.84 -0.73
C PHE A 84 7.95 11.75 0.69
N GLU A 85 7.03 11.77 1.65
CA GLU A 85 7.32 11.57 3.06
C GLU A 85 6.28 10.63 3.66
N GLY A 86 6.69 9.62 4.41
CA GLY A 86 5.76 8.70 5.04
C GLY A 86 6.36 7.73 6.04
N ILE A 87 5.49 7.07 6.80
CA ILE A 87 5.82 5.97 7.69
C ILE A 87 5.37 4.67 7.03
N PHE A 88 6.31 3.79 6.72
CA PHE A 88 6.05 2.51 6.09
C PHE A 88 5.86 1.43 7.15
N GLU A 89 4.89 0.55 6.91
CA GLU A 89 4.55 -0.55 7.80
C GLU A 89 4.40 -1.82 6.95
N SER A 90 4.96 -2.93 7.43
CA SER A 90 4.88 -4.24 6.78
C SER A 90 4.98 -5.33 7.84
N THR A 91 4.78 -6.57 7.45
CA THR A 91 4.93 -7.72 8.33
C THR A 91 5.87 -8.74 7.72
N ASP A 92 6.75 -9.27 8.53
CA ASP A 92 7.68 -10.33 8.15
C ASP A 92 7.45 -11.57 9.02
N VAL A 93 7.73 -12.76 8.48
CA VAL A 93 7.69 -14.02 9.22
C VAL A 93 9.10 -14.55 9.35
N PHE A 94 9.66 -14.40 10.55
CA PHE A 94 11.01 -14.87 10.86
C PHE A 94 10.96 -15.97 11.91
N LEU A 95 11.50 -17.15 11.58
CA LEU A 95 11.49 -18.34 12.44
C LEU A 95 10.09 -18.70 12.97
N GLY A 96 9.08 -18.65 12.09
CA GLY A 96 7.69 -19.01 12.42
C GLY A 96 6.96 -17.97 13.29
N LYS A 97 7.55 -16.80 13.55
CA LYS A 97 6.90 -15.71 14.28
C LYS A 97 6.71 -14.50 13.37
N THR A 98 5.47 -14.00 13.34
CA THR A 98 5.15 -12.73 12.69
C THR A 98 5.77 -11.58 13.48
N ARG A 99 6.44 -10.67 12.77
CA ARG A 99 7.01 -9.44 13.31
C ARG A 99 6.48 -8.27 12.51
N ASN A 100 6.10 -7.21 13.20
CA ASN A 100 5.72 -5.96 12.56
C ASN A 100 6.98 -5.15 12.29
N LEU A 101 7.14 -4.73 11.05
CA LEU A 101 8.17 -3.80 10.61
C LEU A 101 7.53 -2.42 10.48
N LYS A 102 8.23 -1.41 10.99
CA LYS A 102 7.79 -0.02 10.95
C LYS A 102 8.99 0.89 10.86
N THR A 103 8.94 1.84 9.95
CA THR A 103 9.97 2.85 9.81
C THR A 103 9.71 4.04 10.72
N GLU A 104 10.74 4.84 10.97
CA GLU A 104 10.51 6.26 11.21
C GLU A 104 9.96 6.92 9.95
N LYS A 105 9.76 8.23 10.00
CA LYS A 105 9.37 8.98 8.82
C LYS A 105 10.53 9.00 7.82
N ILE A 106 10.31 8.45 6.63
CA ILE A 106 11.29 8.44 5.54
C ILE A 106 10.86 9.48 4.50
N GLN A 107 11.83 10.22 3.99
CA GLN A 107 11.68 11.15 2.88
C GLN A 107 12.52 10.68 1.70
N PHE A 108 11.96 10.77 0.49
CA PHE A 108 12.64 10.42 -0.76
C PHE A 108 11.98 11.14 -1.93
N ASP A 109 12.71 11.27 -3.04
CA ASP A 109 12.21 11.90 -4.25
C ASP A 109 12.07 10.86 -5.36
N LEU A 110 11.03 11.00 -6.18
CA LEU A 110 10.80 10.18 -7.37
C LEU A 110 10.58 11.09 -8.58
N TYR A 111 11.17 10.73 -9.71
CA TYR A 111 10.77 11.26 -11.00
C TYR A 111 9.68 10.36 -11.58
N LEU A 112 8.51 10.93 -11.87
CA LEU A 112 7.35 10.22 -12.38
C LEU A 112 7.07 10.61 -13.82
N GLU A 113 6.83 9.60 -14.65
CA GLU A 113 6.40 9.76 -16.04
C GLU A 113 4.88 9.57 -16.18
N GLU A 114 4.26 10.32 -17.09
CA GLU A 114 2.85 10.19 -17.44
C GLU A 114 2.54 8.81 -18.03
N GLY A 115 1.34 8.31 -17.77
CA GLY A 115 0.87 7.03 -18.33
C GLY A 115 1.45 5.78 -17.68
N HIS A 116 2.22 5.94 -16.60
CA HIS A 116 2.82 4.83 -15.85
C HIS A 116 2.25 4.70 -14.44
N THR A 117 2.28 3.48 -13.93
CA THR A 117 1.88 3.14 -12.56
C THR A 117 3.12 2.82 -11.74
N TYR A 118 3.13 3.26 -10.49
CA TYR A 118 4.24 3.06 -9.56
C TYR A 118 3.71 2.49 -8.26
N THR A 119 4.39 1.50 -7.71
CA THR A 119 4.06 0.92 -6.40
C THR A 119 5.20 1.15 -5.42
N VAL A 120 4.91 1.86 -4.33
CA VAL A 120 5.87 2.14 -3.25
C VAL A 120 5.44 1.44 -1.96
N ALA A 121 6.26 0.50 -1.52
CA ALA A 121 5.99 -0.29 -0.31
C ALA A 121 7.27 -0.73 0.40
N MET A 122 7.11 -1.31 1.59
CA MET A 122 8.20 -1.89 2.37
C MET A 122 8.23 -3.41 2.26
N TYR A 123 9.39 -3.94 1.87
CA TYR A 123 9.64 -5.36 1.63
C TYR A 123 10.75 -5.88 2.56
N PRO A 124 10.66 -7.12 3.08
CA PRO A 124 11.71 -7.72 3.90
C PRO A 124 12.86 -8.32 3.06
N TYR A 125 12.87 -8.07 1.75
CA TYR A 125 13.83 -8.58 0.78
C TYR A 125 14.21 -7.49 -0.23
N PRO A 126 15.42 -7.54 -0.80
CA PRO A 126 15.84 -6.62 -1.85
C PRO A 126 15.18 -6.98 -3.21
N PRO A 127 15.16 -6.07 -4.19
CA PRO A 127 14.51 -6.30 -5.49
C PRO A 127 14.94 -7.59 -6.20
N GLU A 128 16.21 -7.97 -6.08
CA GLU A 128 16.80 -9.16 -6.74
C GLU A 128 16.25 -10.48 -6.17
N GLU A 129 15.79 -10.45 -4.92
CA GLU A 129 15.20 -11.59 -4.23
C GLU A 129 13.68 -11.60 -4.28
N ARG A 130 13.07 -10.72 -5.11
CA ARG A 130 11.63 -10.72 -5.31
C ARG A 130 11.18 -12.12 -5.69
N LYS A 131 10.47 -12.77 -4.76
CA LYS A 131 9.80 -14.03 -5.03
C LYS A 131 8.68 -13.71 -5.99
N ASP A 132 8.84 -14.15 -7.23
CA ASP A 132 7.84 -14.04 -8.28
C ASP A 132 6.56 -14.76 -7.85
N TYR A 133 5.68 -14.05 -7.13
CA TYR A 133 4.36 -14.57 -6.77
C TYR A 133 3.37 -14.51 -7.95
N ASN A 134 3.76 -13.86 -9.05
CA ASN A 134 3.11 -13.91 -10.36
C ASN A 134 4.14 -13.61 -11.46
N THR A 135 4.60 -14.65 -12.15
CA THR A 135 5.48 -14.58 -13.31
C THR A 135 4.80 -13.81 -14.46
N ALA A 136 5.00 -12.49 -14.56
CA ALA A 136 4.77 -11.70 -15.78
C ALA A 136 5.23 -10.22 -15.71
N SER A 137 5.76 -9.71 -14.60
CA SER A 137 6.05 -8.27 -14.48
C SER A 137 7.52 -7.96 -14.73
N THR A 138 7.81 -7.25 -15.82
CA THR A 138 9.05 -6.49 -16.06
C THR A 138 9.14 -5.24 -15.17
N GLU A 139 8.66 -5.34 -13.94
CA GLU A 139 8.63 -4.24 -12.98
C GLU A 139 10.07 -3.82 -12.67
N THR A 140 10.42 -2.62 -13.12
CA THR A 140 11.75 -2.05 -12.89
C THR A 140 11.72 -1.31 -11.56
N ASP A 141 12.61 -1.63 -10.63
CA ASP A 141 12.79 -0.81 -9.45
C ASP A 141 13.48 0.51 -9.83
N ILE A 142 12.85 1.63 -9.49
CA ILE A 142 13.36 2.97 -9.77
C ILE A 142 13.90 3.66 -8.51
N LEU A 143 13.65 3.05 -7.35
CA LEU A 143 14.17 3.47 -6.05
C LEU A 143 14.22 2.25 -5.12
N THR A 144 15.36 2.08 -4.47
CA THR A 144 15.56 1.09 -3.42
C THR A 144 16.27 1.74 -2.24
N ILE A 145 15.61 1.83 -1.10
CA ILE A 145 16.16 2.39 0.15
C ILE A 145 16.32 1.26 1.16
N PRO A 146 17.56 0.84 1.48
CA PRO A 146 17.79 -0.16 2.50
C PRO A 146 17.50 0.41 3.90
N LEU A 147 16.74 -0.34 4.69
CA LEU A 147 16.39 -0.01 6.07
C LEU A 147 17.25 -0.84 7.02
N THR A 148 18.22 -0.18 7.64
CA THR A 148 19.15 -0.79 8.59
C THR A 148 18.56 -0.86 9.99
N LEU A 149 19.09 -1.78 10.79
CA LEU A 149 18.68 -2.00 12.18
C LEU A 149 18.80 -0.76 13.07
N TYR A 150 19.84 0.03 12.83
CA TYR A 150 20.16 1.31 13.45
C TYR A 150 21.11 2.06 12.50
N GLU A 151 21.23 3.38 12.68
CA GLU A 151 22.08 4.22 11.84
C GLU A 151 23.55 3.73 11.87
N GLY A 152 24.14 3.50 10.70
CA GLY A 152 25.50 2.96 10.54
C GLY A 152 25.64 1.44 10.65
N SER A 153 24.55 0.68 10.84
CA SER A 153 24.57 -0.79 10.81
C SER A 153 24.59 -1.33 9.38
N ASP A 154 25.48 -2.26 9.07
CA ASP A 154 25.46 -3.01 7.79
C ASP A 154 24.31 -4.05 7.72
N ASN A 155 23.66 -4.35 8.86
CA ASN A 155 22.54 -5.28 8.91
C ASN A 155 21.24 -4.63 8.41
N ILE A 156 20.92 -4.87 7.14
CA ILE A 156 19.65 -4.48 6.51
C ILE A 156 18.53 -5.45 6.92
N LYS A 157 17.36 -4.91 7.25
CA LYS A 157 16.18 -5.70 7.65
C LYS A 157 15.02 -5.63 6.66
N ALA A 158 14.94 -4.55 5.91
CA ALA A 158 13.86 -4.30 4.97
C ALA A 158 14.31 -3.26 3.95
N TYR A 159 13.48 -3.02 2.95
CA TYR A 159 13.71 -2.08 1.87
C TYR A 159 12.42 -1.31 1.62
N ILE A 160 12.50 -0.01 1.44
CA ILE A 160 11.44 0.73 0.73
C ILE A 160 11.80 0.65 -0.74
N ILE A 161 10.89 0.10 -1.54
CA ILE A 161 11.11 -0.08 -2.98
C ILE A 161 9.97 0.61 -3.73
N CYS A 162 10.33 1.36 -4.77
CA CYS A 162 9.39 1.84 -5.77
C CYS A 162 9.57 1.03 -7.05
N TYR A 163 8.56 0.25 -7.42
CA TYR A 163 8.50 -0.40 -8.72
C TYR A 163 7.72 0.47 -9.70
N LYS A 164 8.21 0.58 -10.93
CA LYS A 164 7.44 1.05 -12.08
C LYS A 164 6.79 -0.17 -12.72
N GLU A 165 5.46 -0.18 -12.76
CA GLU A 165 4.65 -1.22 -13.39
C GLU A 165 4.49 -0.90 -14.89
N ASP A 166 4.72 -1.91 -15.74
CA ASP A 166 4.54 -1.84 -17.20
C ASP A 166 3.10 -2.19 -17.62
#